data_AF-A0AAV2NF07-F1
#
_entry.id   AF-A0AAV2NF07-F1
#
_cell.length_a   1.000
_cell.length_b   1.000
_cell.length_c   1.000
_cell.angle_alpha   90.00
_cell.angle_beta   90.00
_cell.angle_gamma   90.00
#
_symmetry.space_group_name_H-M   'P 1'
#
loop_
_entity.id
_entity.type
_entity.pdbx_description
1 polymer ?
#
loop_
_entity_poly.entity_id
_entity_poly.type
_entity_poly.pdbx_seq_one_letter_code
_entity_poly.pdbx_strand_id
1 'polypeptide(L)'
;MVSLEDSWKEATEGLDAAICNAWFTRLQEVYSEERRTYHNLDSLREKLNHYYDIKGNLKNPRAVLLAIFFQNFEYDPKALDGEDKNLEHFNIFADEAEIPSDAELRGETCALLKVAATHSTEAHKVGGAFGGEDAHYFLDLDMAVLGSSPDSYAEYRERIRGEYSFLSEPMYTALRLKVLQNFLQIPNIFATMEFRDKLEEQARQNIQTEVELLS
;
A
#
# COMPACT_ATOMS: atom_id res chain seq x y z
N MET A 1 5.05 1.75 -18.37
CA MET A 1 4.18 1.35 -17.25
C MET A 1 4.57 -0.06 -16.88
N VAL A 2 4.75 -0.33 -15.59
CA VAL A 2 5.18 -1.64 -15.12
C VAL A 2 4.12 -2.72 -15.36
N SER A 3 4.58 -3.94 -15.63
CA SER A 3 3.75 -5.11 -15.86
C SER A 3 3.44 -5.81 -14.54
N LEU A 4 2.16 -5.96 -14.21
CA LEU A 4 1.72 -6.71 -13.02
C LEU A 4 2.14 -8.18 -13.10
N GLU A 5 2.05 -8.77 -14.29
CA GLU A 5 2.42 -10.17 -14.51
C GLU A 5 3.92 -10.39 -14.32
N ASP A 6 4.76 -9.49 -14.84
CA ASP A 6 6.22 -9.62 -14.67
C ASP A 6 6.64 -9.38 -13.22
N SER A 7 5.98 -8.43 -12.53
CA SER A 7 6.21 -8.18 -11.11
C SER A 7 5.80 -9.37 -10.24
N TRP A 8 4.69 -10.04 -10.59
CA TRP A 8 4.25 -11.24 -9.92
C TRP A 8 5.21 -12.42 -10.16
N LYS A 9 5.68 -12.60 -11.40
CA LYS A 9 6.70 -13.61 -11.74
C LYS A 9 8.01 -13.38 -10.98
N GLU A 10 8.42 -12.12 -10.82
CA GLU A 10 9.58 -11.77 -9.99
C GLU A 10 9.36 -12.13 -8.52
N ALA A 11 8.20 -11.79 -7.95
CA ALA A 11 7.87 -12.10 -6.55
C ALA A 11 7.92 -13.63 -6.28
N THR A 12 7.43 -14.40 -7.25
CA THR A 12 7.20 -15.84 -7.16
C THR A 12 8.28 -16.70 -7.83
N GLU A 13 9.43 -16.11 -8.15
CA GLU A 13 10.53 -16.82 -8.80
C GLU A 13 10.94 -18.07 -8.01
N GLY A 14 10.97 -19.22 -8.70
CA GLY A 14 11.34 -20.51 -8.13
C GLY A 14 10.22 -21.27 -7.40
N LEU A 15 8.99 -20.75 -7.40
CA LEU A 15 7.80 -21.44 -6.88
C LEU A 15 7.05 -22.21 -7.98
N ASP A 16 6.10 -23.08 -7.60
CA ASP A 16 5.29 -23.84 -8.55
C ASP A 16 4.47 -22.90 -9.44
N ALA A 17 4.69 -22.98 -10.75
CA ALA A 17 4.09 -22.08 -11.72
C ALA A 17 2.55 -22.25 -11.83
N ALA A 18 2.01 -23.45 -11.60
CA ALA A 18 0.57 -23.67 -11.67
C ALA A 18 -0.13 -22.99 -10.48
N ILE A 19 0.43 -23.10 -9.28
CA ILE A 19 -0.05 -22.39 -8.09
C ILE A 19 0.07 -20.88 -8.28
N CYS A 20 1.22 -20.39 -8.73
CA CYS A 20 1.44 -18.95 -8.91
C CYS A 20 0.49 -18.35 -9.96
N ASN A 21 0.22 -19.05 -11.06
CA ASN A 21 -0.74 -18.61 -12.06
C ASN A 21 -2.18 -18.59 -11.50
N ALA A 22 -2.58 -19.59 -10.72
CA ALA A 22 -3.91 -19.63 -10.10
C ALA A 22 -4.12 -18.44 -9.14
N TRP A 23 -3.10 -18.12 -8.32
CA TRP A 23 -3.15 -16.97 -7.41
C TRP A 23 -3.10 -15.63 -8.13
N PHE A 24 -2.35 -15.52 -9.22
CA PHE A 24 -2.37 -14.31 -10.04
C PHE A 24 -3.76 -14.05 -10.63
N THR A 25 -4.43 -15.08 -11.13
CA THR A 25 -5.82 -14.95 -11.60
C THR A 25 -6.74 -14.45 -10.48
N ARG A 26 -6.64 -15.02 -9.27
CA ARG A 26 -7.42 -14.54 -8.11
C ARG A 26 -7.12 -13.09 -7.76
N LEU A 27 -5.85 -12.69 -7.74
CA LEU A 27 -5.44 -11.30 -7.55
C LEU A 27 -6.07 -10.39 -8.60
N GLN A 28 -6.02 -10.77 -9.88
CA GLN A 28 -6.64 -10.00 -10.95
C GLN A 28 -8.15 -9.86 -10.76
N GLU A 29 -8.83 -10.93 -10.35
CA GLU A 29 -10.27 -10.92 -10.09
C GLU A 29 -10.63 -9.96 -8.94
N VAL A 30 -9.99 -10.10 -7.78
CA VAL A 30 -10.34 -9.27 -6.59
C VAL A 30 -9.99 -7.79 -6.79
N TYR A 31 -8.87 -7.47 -7.43
CA TYR A 31 -8.49 -6.09 -7.74
C TYR A 31 -9.29 -5.49 -8.91
N SER A 32 -10.09 -6.29 -9.62
CA SER A 32 -11.00 -5.81 -10.69
C SER A 32 -12.46 -5.65 -10.21
N GLU A 33 -12.75 -5.89 -8.93
CA GLU A 33 -14.09 -5.69 -8.38
C GLU A 33 -14.56 -4.24 -8.56
N GLU A 34 -15.77 -4.06 -9.11
CA GLU A 34 -16.32 -2.73 -9.45
C GLU A 34 -16.39 -1.75 -8.26
N ARG A 35 -16.50 -2.28 -7.03
CA ARG A 35 -16.54 -1.48 -5.80
C ARG A 35 -15.19 -0.85 -5.44
N ARG A 36 -14.08 -1.33 -6.00
CA ARG A 36 -12.72 -0.86 -5.74
C ARG A 36 -12.37 0.26 -6.70
N THR A 37 -12.87 1.46 -6.41
CA THR A 37 -12.61 2.62 -7.27
C THR A 37 -11.18 3.14 -7.14
N TYR A 38 -10.48 2.88 -6.03
CA TYR A 38 -9.06 3.20 -5.86
C TYR A 38 -8.17 1.96 -5.69
N HIS A 39 -8.46 1.05 -4.77
CA HIS A 39 -7.64 -0.12 -4.44
C HIS A 39 -7.76 -1.25 -5.48
N ASN A 40 -7.47 -0.91 -6.74
CA ASN A 40 -7.62 -1.75 -7.93
C ASN A 40 -6.28 -1.98 -8.64
N LEU A 41 -6.34 -2.59 -9.83
CA LEU A 41 -5.15 -2.90 -10.63
C LEU A 41 -4.33 -1.65 -11.03
N ASP A 42 -4.95 -0.47 -11.15
CA ASP A 42 -4.22 0.74 -11.54
C ASP A 42 -3.38 1.29 -10.38
N SER A 43 -3.94 1.39 -9.17
CA SER A 43 -3.16 1.80 -7.99
C SER A 43 -2.07 0.79 -7.64
N LEU A 44 -2.31 -0.51 -7.89
CA LEU A 44 -1.27 -1.54 -7.77
C LEU A 44 -0.12 -1.29 -8.74
N ARG A 45 -0.40 -0.92 -10.01
CA ARG A 45 0.64 -0.56 -10.99
C ARG A 45 1.39 0.70 -10.59
N GLU A 46 0.70 1.72 -10.09
CA GLU A 46 1.31 2.96 -9.60
C GLU A 46 2.28 2.69 -8.45
N LYS A 47 1.85 1.91 -7.46
CA LYS A 47 2.68 1.48 -6.34
C LYS A 47 3.90 0.69 -6.83
N LEU A 48 3.73 -0.20 -7.81
CA LEU A 48 4.85 -0.95 -8.36
C LEU A 48 5.83 -0.08 -9.15
N ASN A 49 5.39 0.97 -9.85
CA ASN A 49 6.33 1.93 -10.47
C ASN A 49 7.28 2.53 -9.42
N HIS A 50 6.73 2.96 -8.26
CA HIS A 50 7.55 3.46 -7.16
C HIS A 50 8.44 2.36 -6.55
N TYR A 51 7.95 1.12 -6.42
CA TYR A 51 8.75 0.00 -5.94
C TYR A 51 10.00 -0.20 -6.79
N TYR A 52 9.87 -0.15 -8.13
CA TYR A 52 11.02 -0.33 -9.02
C TYR A 52 12.02 0.83 -8.96
N ASP A 53 11.61 2.03 -8.60
CA ASP A 53 12.52 3.16 -8.37
C ASP A 53 13.39 2.96 -7.12
N ILE A 54 12.90 2.21 -6.12
CA ILE A 54 13.59 2.01 -4.83
C ILE A 54 14.08 0.58 -4.60
N LYS A 55 13.79 -0.35 -5.52
CA LYS A 55 14.08 -1.78 -5.38
C LYS A 55 15.51 -2.07 -4.94
N GLY A 56 16.48 -1.28 -5.42
CA GLY A 56 17.90 -1.42 -5.07
C GLY A 56 18.25 -1.12 -3.60
N ASN A 57 17.34 -0.47 -2.87
CA ASN A 57 17.51 -0.13 -1.46
C ASN A 57 16.90 -1.18 -0.52
N LEU A 58 16.10 -2.10 -1.05
CA LEU A 58 15.39 -3.11 -0.26
C LEU A 58 16.31 -4.29 0.08
N LYS A 59 16.21 -4.77 1.32
CA LYS A 59 16.92 -5.97 1.78
C LYS A 59 16.30 -7.24 1.19
N ASN A 60 14.97 -7.31 1.18
CA ASN A 60 14.21 -8.41 0.62
C ASN A 60 13.13 -7.92 -0.37
N PRO A 61 13.53 -7.55 -1.60
CA PRO A 61 12.60 -7.02 -2.60
C PRO A 61 11.42 -7.95 -2.91
N ARG A 62 11.65 -9.27 -2.88
CA ARG A 62 10.60 -10.27 -3.11
C ARG A 62 9.55 -10.29 -2.01
N ALA A 63 9.96 -10.15 -0.74
CA ALA A 63 9.02 -10.05 0.37
C ALA A 63 8.16 -8.79 0.26
N VAL A 64 8.76 -7.66 -0.14
CA VAL A 64 8.04 -6.41 -0.39
C VAL A 64 7.05 -6.55 -1.56
N LEU A 65 7.43 -7.21 -2.66
CA LEU A 65 6.48 -7.47 -3.75
C LEU A 65 5.28 -8.31 -3.30
N LEU A 66 5.52 -9.41 -2.60
CA LEU A 66 4.44 -10.24 -2.07
C LEU A 66 3.54 -9.41 -1.15
N ALA A 67 4.12 -8.62 -0.23
CA ALA A 67 3.35 -7.73 0.63
C ALA A 67 2.52 -6.72 -0.20
N ILE A 68 3.08 -6.13 -1.26
CA ILE A 68 2.36 -5.21 -2.15
C ILE A 68 1.13 -5.87 -2.78
N PHE A 69 1.25 -7.09 -3.28
CA PHE A 69 0.14 -7.83 -3.89
C PHE A 69 -0.92 -8.22 -2.84
N PHE A 70 -0.51 -8.61 -1.64
CA PHE A 70 -1.42 -9.14 -0.62
C PHE A 70 -2.04 -8.10 0.32
N GLN A 71 -1.44 -6.91 0.51
CA GLN A 71 -1.89 -5.93 1.52
C GLN A 71 -3.34 -5.47 1.40
N ASN A 72 -3.92 -5.56 0.20
CA ASN A 72 -5.30 -5.23 -0.12
C ASN A 72 -5.97 -6.37 -0.90
N PHE A 73 -5.53 -7.63 -0.72
CA PHE A 73 -6.11 -8.79 -1.41
C PHE A 73 -7.62 -8.87 -1.11
N GLU A 74 -7.96 -8.88 0.17
CA GLU A 74 -9.27 -8.61 0.74
C GLU A 74 -9.34 -7.13 1.13
N TYR A 75 -10.35 -6.43 0.61
CA TYR A 75 -10.54 -5.01 0.88
C TYR A 75 -12.04 -4.71 1.03
N ASP A 76 -12.44 -4.27 2.22
CA ASP A 76 -13.75 -3.69 2.46
C ASP A 76 -13.59 -2.49 3.40
N PRO A 77 -13.86 -1.25 2.95
CA PRO A 77 -13.75 -0.05 3.80
C PRO A 77 -14.71 -0.05 5.01
N LYS A 78 -15.64 -1.01 5.09
CA LYS A 78 -16.53 -1.21 6.25
C LYS A 78 -15.98 -2.20 7.28
N ALA A 79 -15.03 -3.05 6.88
CA ALA A 79 -14.49 -4.10 7.72
C ALA A 79 -13.43 -3.54 8.69
N LEU A 80 -13.32 -4.17 9.85
CA LEU A 80 -12.33 -3.82 10.89
C LEU A 80 -11.17 -4.83 10.96
N ASP A 81 -11.21 -5.88 10.15
CA ASP A 81 -10.33 -7.06 10.19
C ASP A 81 -9.65 -7.33 8.82
N GLY A 82 -9.55 -6.31 7.97
CA GLY A 82 -9.04 -6.45 6.60
C GLY A 82 -7.59 -6.95 6.56
N GLU A 83 -6.73 -6.39 7.41
CA GLU A 83 -5.30 -6.71 7.46
C GLU A 83 -5.03 -8.14 7.95
N ASP A 84 -5.82 -8.62 8.92
CA ASP A 84 -5.73 -10.01 9.40
C ASP A 84 -6.11 -11.00 8.28
N LYS A 85 -7.13 -10.70 7.49
CA LYS A 85 -7.53 -11.51 6.32
C LYS A 85 -6.47 -11.51 5.23
N ASN A 86 -5.84 -10.36 4.97
CA ASN A 86 -4.77 -10.25 3.98
C ASN A 86 -3.56 -11.11 4.34
N LEU A 87 -3.20 -11.13 5.62
CA LEU A 87 -2.18 -12.02 6.15
C LEU A 87 -2.58 -13.50 6.05
N GLU A 88 -3.85 -13.84 6.30
CA GLU A 88 -4.37 -15.20 6.13
C GLU A 88 -4.28 -15.66 4.67
N HIS A 89 -4.72 -14.84 3.71
CA HIS A 89 -4.61 -15.14 2.30
C HIS A 89 -3.17 -15.37 1.85
N PHE A 90 -2.24 -14.55 2.33
CA PHE A 90 -0.81 -14.77 2.06
C PHE A 90 -0.32 -16.11 2.62
N ASN A 91 -0.73 -16.50 3.82
CA ASN A 91 -0.33 -17.77 4.40
C ASN A 91 -0.90 -18.97 3.63
N ILE A 92 -2.15 -18.89 3.16
CA ILE A 92 -2.73 -19.93 2.30
C ILE A 92 -1.93 -20.05 0.99
N PHE A 93 -1.59 -18.92 0.35
CA PHE A 93 -0.73 -18.92 -0.82
C PHE A 93 0.64 -19.55 -0.53
N ALA A 94 1.28 -19.16 0.57
CA ALA A 94 2.59 -19.66 0.96
C ALA A 94 2.57 -21.18 1.23
N ASP A 95 1.50 -21.70 1.85
CA ASP A 95 1.33 -23.14 2.08
C ASP A 95 1.10 -23.89 0.77
N GLU A 96 0.22 -23.40 -0.12
CA GLU A 96 -0.04 -24.00 -1.43
C GLU A 96 1.19 -23.97 -2.34
N ALA A 97 2.01 -22.92 -2.25
CA ALA A 97 3.25 -22.76 -3.02
C ALA A 97 4.48 -23.42 -2.34
N GLU A 98 4.25 -24.16 -1.25
CA GLU A 98 5.27 -24.89 -0.48
C GLU A 98 6.42 -24.01 0.04
N ILE A 99 6.15 -22.73 0.34
CA ILE A 99 7.12 -21.85 0.98
C ILE A 99 7.29 -22.28 2.45
N PRO A 100 8.49 -22.73 2.88
CA PRO A 100 8.71 -23.22 4.23
C PRO A 100 8.32 -22.19 5.30
N SER A 101 7.79 -22.66 6.42
CA SER A 101 7.33 -21.80 7.52
C SER A 101 8.47 -20.99 8.16
N ASP A 102 9.69 -21.49 8.07
CA ASP A 102 10.93 -20.86 8.55
C ASP A 102 11.69 -20.09 7.47
N ALA A 103 11.17 -20.03 6.24
CA ALA A 103 11.78 -19.26 5.16
C ALA A 103 11.71 -17.76 5.44
N GLU A 104 12.84 -17.07 5.27
CA GLU A 104 12.96 -15.62 5.44
C GLU A 104 11.92 -14.86 4.59
N LEU A 105 11.71 -15.28 3.33
CA LEU A 105 10.69 -14.69 2.45
C LEU A 105 9.30 -14.66 3.10
N ARG A 106 8.88 -15.76 3.74
CA ARG A 106 7.58 -15.87 4.39
C ARG A 106 7.51 -15.03 5.67
N GLY A 107 8.56 -15.11 6.49
CA GLY A 107 8.67 -14.33 7.73
C GLY A 107 8.60 -12.82 7.47
N GLU A 108 9.40 -12.32 6.53
CA GLU A 108 9.46 -10.91 6.18
C GLU A 108 8.16 -10.42 5.53
N THR A 109 7.56 -11.19 4.61
CA THR A 109 6.27 -10.82 4.01
C THR A 109 5.18 -10.71 5.08
N CYS A 110 5.10 -11.69 6.00
CA CYS A 110 4.17 -11.63 7.13
C CYS A 110 4.42 -10.42 8.03
N ALA A 111 5.67 -10.05 8.28
CA ALA A 111 6.01 -8.87 9.08
C ALA A 111 5.58 -7.57 8.40
N LEU A 112 5.76 -7.46 7.08
CA LEU A 112 5.30 -6.33 6.29
C LEU A 112 3.77 -6.21 6.26
N LEU A 113 3.05 -7.31 6.04
CA LEU A 113 1.58 -7.29 6.08
C LEU A 113 1.04 -6.87 7.46
N LYS A 114 1.72 -7.26 8.54
CA LYS A 114 1.36 -6.79 9.89
C LYS A 114 1.68 -5.31 10.11
N VAL A 115 2.78 -4.79 9.54
CA VAL A 115 3.13 -3.38 9.72
C VAL A 115 2.17 -2.44 8.99
N ALA A 116 1.56 -2.88 7.87
CA ALA A 116 0.53 -2.12 7.16
C ALA A 116 -0.61 -1.64 8.10
N ALA A 117 -1.08 -2.50 9.01
CA ALA A 117 -2.13 -2.16 9.97
C ALA A 117 -1.76 -1.03 10.96
N THR A 118 -0.47 -0.71 11.09
CA THR A 118 0.01 0.37 11.97
C THR A 118 0.02 1.73 11.28
N HIS A 119 0.01 1.75 9.93
CA HIS A 119 0.14 2.92 9.05
C HIS A 119 1.34 3.85 9.33
N SER A 120 2.22 3.52 10.28
CA SER A 120 3.35 4.34 10.69
C SER A 120 4.30 3.58 11.62
N THR A 121 5.59 3.92 11.55
CA THR A 121 6.64 3.48 12.47
C THR A 121 7.16 4.66 13.29
N GLU A 122 8.08 4.40 14.23
CA GLU A 122 8.75 5.46 14.98
C GLU A 122 9.50 6.46 14.08
N ALA A 123 10.03 6.02 12.93
CA ALA A 123 10.68 6.92 11.97
C ALA A 123 9.72 7.95 11.36
N HIS A 124 8.41 7.69 11.36
CA HIS A 124 7.39 8.66 10.94
C HIS A 124 7.07 9.65 12.07
N LYS A 125 7.13 9.17 13.32
CA LYS A 125 6.67 9.89 14.52
C LYS A 125 7.73 10.79 15.17
N VAL A 126 9.02 10.56 14.89
CA VAL A 126 10.13 11.36 15.41
C VAL A 126 10.66 12.29 14.32
N GLY A 127 10.44 13.61 14.47
CA GLY A 127 10.84 14.60 13.46
C GLY A 127 12.33 14.52 13.11
N GLY A 128 12.64 14.44 11.81
CA GLY A 128 14.01 14.34 11.31
C GLY A 128 14.65 12.95 11.45
N ALA A 129 13.97 11.96 12.05
CA ALA A 129 14.40 10.58 11.98
C ALA A 129 14.23 10.02 10.57
N PHE A 130 15.08 9.08 10.17
CA PHE A 130 14.97 8.36 8.91
C PHE A 130 14.95 6.87 9.19
N GLY A 131 14.12 6.14 8.43
CA GLY A 131 14.12 4.70 8.38
C GLY A 131 14.88 4.18 7.15
N GLY A 132 15.40 2.96 7.23
CA GLY A 132 16.05 2.27 6.11
C GLY A 132 15.72 0.77 6.02
N GLU A 133 14.80 0.30 6.85
CA GLU A 133 14.28 -1.07 6.80
C GLU A 133 13.14 -1.17 5.78
N ASP A 134 12.94 -2.37 5.22
CA ASP A 134 11.91 -2.64 4.19
C ASP A 134 10.50 -2.23 4.63
N ALA A 135 10.19 -2.32 5.93
CA ALA A 135 8.94 -1.83 6.50
C ALA A 135 8.71 -0.32 6.30
N HIS A 136 9.77 0.49 6.31
CA HIS A 136 9.67 1.93 6.05
C HIS A 136 9.36 2.18 4.58
N TYR A 137 10.09 1.54 3.66
CA TYR A 137 9.82 1.65 2.24
C TYR A 137 8.43 1.15 1.86
N PHE A 138 7.98 0.04 2.47
CA PHE A 138 6.67 -0.52 2.21
C PHE A 138 5.53 0.42 2.62
N LEU A 139 5.62 1.06 3.78
CA LEU A 139 4.63 2.06 4.21
C LEU A 139 4.71 3.34 3.35
N ASP A 140 5.91 3.80 3.01
CA ASP A 140 6.09 4.96 2.12
C ASP A 140 5.51 4.71 0.72
N LEU A 141 5.63 3.48 0.20
CA LEU A 141 5.01 3.05 -1.05
C LEU A 141 3.48 3.10 -0.99
N ASP A 142 2.88 2.79 0.16
CA ASP A 142 1.43 2.90 0.38
C ASP A 142 0.96 4.35 0.39
N MET A 143 1.77 5.24 0.96
CA MET A 143 1.47 6.67 1.09
C MET A 143 1.91 7.52 -0.11
N ALA A 144 2.63 6.94 -1.08
CA ALA A 144 3.27 7.67 -2.19
C ALA A 144 2.29 8.54 -3.00
N VAL A 145 1.04 8.08 -3.15
CA VAL A 145 -0.03 8.81 -3.85
C VAL A 145 -0.28 10.20 -3.26
N LEU A 146 -0.02 10.39 -1.96
CA LEU A 146 -0.21 11.68 -1.29
C LEU A 146 0.68 12.76 -1.90
N GLY A 147 1.91 12.41 -2.28
CA GLY A 147 2.87 13.32 -2.91
C GLY A 147 2.81 13.37 -4.44
N SER A 148 1.77 12.81 -5.06
CA SER A 148 1.57 12.88 -6.50
C SER A 148 1.24 14.31 -6.98
N SER A 149 1.21 14.53 -8.30
CA SER A 149 0.81 15.83 -8.85
C SER A 149 -0.60 16.24 -8.37
N PRO A 150 -0.91 17.55 -8.28
CA PRO A 150 -2.24 17.99 -7.83
C PRO A 150 -3.41 17.37 -8.61
N ASP A 151 -3.25 17.17 -9.92
CA ASP A 151 -4.27 16.54 -10.77
C ASP A 151 -4.44 15.06 -10.43
N SER A 152 -3.34 14.31 -10.29
CA SER A 152 -3.36 12.91 -9.86
C SER A 152 -3.94 12.74 -8.46
N TYR A 153 -3.60 13.65 -7.54
CA TYR A 153 -4.15 13.65 -6.20
C TYR A 153 -5.65 13.95 -6.20
N ALA A 154 -6.12 14.85 -7.07
CA ALA A 154 -7.55 15.11 -7.24
C ALA A 154 -8.31 13.86 -7.71
N GLU A 155 -7.76 13.12 -8.69
CA GLU A 155 -8.34 11.83 -9.12
C GLU A 155 -8.34 10.79 -7.98
N TYR A 156 -7.24 10.70 -7.23
CA TYR A 156 -7.15 9.85 -6.05
C TYR A 156 -8.27 10.13 -5.04
N ARG A 157 -8.53 11.41 -4.71
CA ARG A 157 -9.60 11.78 -3.77
C ARG A 157 -10.97 11.35 -4.23
N GLU A 158 -11.31 11.55 -5.51
CA GLU A 158 -12.59 11.13 -6.08
C GLU A 158 -12.74 9.60 -6.06
N ARG A 159 -11.66 8.89 -6.41
CA ARG A 159 -11.63 7.42 -6.35
C ARG A 159 -11.81 6.91 -4.92
N ILE A 160 -11.14 7.50 -3.94
CA ILE A 160 -11.35 7.16 -2.51
C ILE A 160 -12.78 7.49 -2.08
N ARG A 161 -13.34 8.65 -2.46
CA ARG A 161 -14.73 9.01 -2.15
C ARG A 161 -15.72 7.94 -2.63
N GLY A 162 -15.46 7.36 -3.81
CA GLY A 162 -16.23 6.26 -4.39
C GLY A 162 -16.27 5.00 -3.52
N GLU A 163 -15.15 4.60 -2.90
CA GLU A 163 -15.08 3.43 -2.02
C GLU A 163 -15.91 3.64 -0.74
N TYR A 164 -16.03 4.89 -0.31
CA TYR A 164 -16.85 5.31 0.82
C TYR A 164 -18.25 5.82 0.43
N SER A 165 -18.74 5.50 -0.78
CA SER A 165 -20.05 5.95 -1.29
C SER A 165 -21.25 5.58 -0.41
N PHE A 166 -21.10 4.59 0.47
CA PHE A 166 -22.10 4.18 1.46
C PHE A 166 -22.25 5.16 2.64
N LEU A 167 -21.30 6.09 2.83
CA LEU A 167 -21.37 7.14 3.84
C LEU A 167 -22.08 8.38 3.28
N SER A 168 -22.91 9.00 4.13
CA SER A 168 -23.43 10.34 3.83
C SER A 168 -22.31 11.35 3.73
N GLU A 169 -22.51 12.42 2.96
CA GLU A 169 -21.48 13.44 2.74
C GLU A 169 -20.93 14.02 4.05
N PRO A 170 -21.74 14.42 5.05
CA PRO A 170 -21.20 14.93 6.31
C PRO A 170 -20.37 13.91 7.08
N MET A 171 -20.72 12.63 7.01
CA MET A 171 -19.97 11.56 7.69
C MET A 171 -18.62 11.30 7.00
N TYR A 172 -18.62 11.23 5.67
CA TYR A 172 -17.38 11.07 4.91
C TYR A 172 -16.44 12.23 5.17
N THR A 173 -16.92 13.47 5.03
CA THR A 173 -16.12 14.69 5.25
C THR A 173 -15.49 14.70 6.63
N ALA A 174 -16.26 14.40 7.69
CA ALA A 174 -15.74 14.37 9.05
C ALA A 174 -14.64 13.31 9.25
N LEU A 175 -14.83 12.10 8.70
CA LEU A 175 -13.83 11.02 8.79
C LEU A 175 -12.59 11.33 7.96
N ARG A 176 -12.76 11.84 6.74
CA ARG A 176 -11.66 12.19 5.85
C ARG A 176 -10.82 13.34 6.43
N LEU A 177 -11.46 14.40 6.94
CA LEU A 177 -10.75 15.49 7.63
C LEU A 177 -9.91 14.98 8.80
N LYS A 178 -10.43 14.03 9.61
CA LYS A 178 -9.67 13.43 10.71
C LYS A 178 -8.40 12.74 10.22
N VAL A 179 -8.48 11.98 9.13
CA VAL A 179 -7.31 11.30 8.53
C VAL A 179 -6.30 12.32 8.03
N LEU A 180 -6.74 13.32 7.28
CA LEU A 180 -5.86 14.36 6.70
C LEU A 180 -5.19 15.21 7.79
N GLN A 181 -5.92 15.58 8.83
CA GLN A 181 -5.39 16.31 9.98
C GLN A 181 -4.35 15.49 10.75
N ASN A 182 -4.55 14.17 10.88
CA ASN A 182 -3.53 13.29 11.45
C ASN A 182 -2.24 13.31 10.61
N PHE A 183 -2.33 13.22 9.28
CA PHE A 183 -1.14 13.33 8.42
C PHE A 183 -0.39 14.66 8.59
N LEU A 184 -1.11 15.78 8.70
CA LEU A 184 -0.48 17.09 8.94
C LEU A 184 0.25 17.17 10.30
N GLN A 185 -0.17 16.37 11.28
CA GLN A 185 0.45 16.29 12.60
C GLN A 185 1.64 15.32 12.67
N ILE A 186 1.73 14.34 11.75
CA ILE A 186 2.87 13.42 11.69
C ILE A 186 4.12 14.19 11.25
N PRO A 187 5.23 14.12 12.01
CA PRO A 187 6.44 14.87 11.68
C PRO A 187 7.05 14.53 10.32
N ASN A 188 7.02 13.26 9.92
CA ASN A 188 7.46 12.82 8.60
C ASN A 188 6.40 11.92 7.99
N ILE A 189 5.71 12.38 6.95
CA ILE A 189 4.73 11.55 6.21
C ILE A 189 5.47 10.36 5.60
N PHE A 190 6.68 10.59 5.07
CA PHE A 190 7.55 9.54 4.56
C PHE A 190 8.74 9.29 5.51
N ALA A 191 8.96 8.04 5.90
CA ALA A 191 10.04 7.65 6.80
C ALA A 191 11.42 7.59 6.11
N THR A 192 11.47 7.27 4.83
CA THR A 192 12.72 7.10 4.08
C THR A 192 13.15 8.42 3.42
N MET A 193 14.46 8.58 3.22
CA MET A 193 15.00 9.81 2.64
C MET A 193 14.56 9.99 1.19
N GLU A 194 14.52 8.89 0.42
CA GLU A 194 14.18 8.86 -0.99
C GLU A 194 12.75 9.32 -1.27
N PHE A 195 11.79 8.90 -0.43
CA PHE A 195 10.40 9.36 -0.56
C PHE A 195 10.22 10.75 0.03
N ARG A 196 10.85 11.04 1.18
CA ARG A 196 10.71 12.35 1.82
C ARG A 196 11.19 13.48 0.92
N ASP A 197 12.38 13.34 0.33
CA ASP A 197 12.97 14.38 -0.53
C ASP A 197 12.13 14.63 -1.81
N LYS A 198 11.43 13.59 -2.29
CA LYS A 198 10.65 13.67 -3.54
C LYS A 198 9.20 14.09 -3.32
N LEU A 199 8.57 13.64 -2.23
CA LEU A 199 7.11 13.62 -2.10
C LEU A 199 6.57 14.38 -0.89
N GLU A 200 7.36 14.63 0.17
CA GLU A 200 6.86 15.18 1.44
C GLU A 200 6.24 16.57 1.26
N GLU A 201 6.92 17.47 0.54
CA GLU A 201 6.42 18.83 0.32
C GLU A 201 5.10 18.82 -0.46
N GLN A 202 5.06 18.09 -1.58
CA GLN A 202 3.86 17.98 -2.39
C GLN A 202 2.71 17.30 -1.64
N ALA A 203 3.00 16.28 -0.82
CA ALA A 203 2.01 15.61 0.01
C ALA A 203 1.36 16.56 1.01
N ARG A 204 2.17 17.38 1.69
CA ARG A 204 1.64 18.37 2.64
C ARG A 204 0.79 19.43 1.94
N GLN A 205 1.20 19.90 0.76
CA GLN A 205 0.41 20.84 -0.05
C GLN A 205 -0.94 20.23 -0.46
N ASN A 206 -0.92 19.02 -1.04
CA ASN A 206 -2.12 18.29 -1.46
C ASN A 206 -3.11 18.08 -0.31
N ILE A 207 -2.62 17.61 0.83
CA ILE A 207 -3.41 17.37 2.03
C ILE A 207 -4.00 18.67 2.58
N GLN A 208 -3.19 19.73 2.68
CA GLN A 208 -3.65 21.05 3.15
C GLN A 208 -4.75 21.63 2.24
N THR A 209 -4.57 21.55 0.93
CA THR A 209 -5.60 21.97 -0.04
C THR A 209 -6.88 21.14 0.09
N GLU A 210 -6.78 19.83 0.32
CA GLU A 210 -7.98 19.01 0.57
C GLU A 210 -8.68 19.38 1.87
N VAL A 211 -7.94 19.64 2.95
CA VAL A 211 -8.51 20.11 4.22
C VAL A 211 -9.29 21.41 4.03
N GLU A 212 -8.73 22.37 3.30
CA GLU A 212 -9.39 23.65 3.00
C GLU A 212 -10.66 23.51 2.17
N LEU A 213 -10.71 22.52 1.26
CA LEU A 213 -11.89 22.23 0.44
C LEU A 213 -13.02 21.54 1.23
N LEU A 214 -12.66 20.81 2.29
CA LEU A 214 -13.59 20.03 3.11
C LEU A 214 -14.06 20.77 4.38
N SER A 215 -13.40 21.86 4.76
CA SER A 215 -13.70 22.68 5.96
C SER A 215 -14.77 23.74 5.68
#